data_AF-A0A8H6A6Z9-F1
#
_entry.id   AF-A0A8H6A6Z9-F1
#
_cell.length_a   1.000
_cell.length_b   1.000
_cell.length_c   1.000
_cell.angle_alpha   90.00
_cell.angle_beta   90.00
_cell.angle_gamma   90.00
#
_symmetry.space_group_name_H-M   'P 1'
#
loop_
_entity.id
_entity.type
_entity.pdbx_description
1 polymer ?
#
loop_
_entity_poly.entity_id
_entity_poly.type
_entity_poly.pdbx_seq_one_letter_code
_entity_poly.pdbx_strand_id
1 'polypeptide(L)'
;MLLFTSLAAVSVVWGSVSQNQTRYNPAIPGWHSDPSCVSVSEWNNTTYCTTSTFLLTPGLPVYASKDLVTLKLACHALSQETQYPGFFYINVIYKNNILNNVTGLIFKTADPYSDRAWSDPVRYDPKSIDPDLFWDDGRTVCVAIAGTNLQMIDLKTGTVGISKQIWNGTTGTFLEGARLYKKDGHYYLMTAEGGSGMNHSVTIARLRNIMGPT
;
A
#
# COMPACT_ATOMS: atom_id res chain seq x y z
N MET A 1 -65.85 27.42 2.07
CA MET A 1 -64.80 27.22 1.06
C MET A 1 -63.63 28.14 1.44
N LEU A 2 -62.67 27.64 2.22
CA LEU A 2 -61.48 28.38 2.64
C LEU A 2 -60.33 27.93 1.73
N LEU A 3 -59.88 28.83 0.83
CA LEU A 3 -58.68 28.60 0.02
C LEU A 3 -57.44 28.81 0.90
N PHE A 4 -56.67 27.74 1.10
CA PHE A 4 -55.28 27.87 1.57
C PHE A 4 -54.37 28.06 0.35
N THR A 5 -53.79 29.25 0.22
CA THR A 5 -52.71 29.51 -0.73
C THR A 5 -51.42 28.94 -0.16
N SER A 6 -50.90 27.87 -0.79
CA SER A 6 -49.56 27.33 -0.52
C SER A 6 -48.50 28.31 -1.03
N LEU A 7 -47.69 28.88 -0.14
CA LEU A 7 -46.41 29.49 -0.52
C LEU A 7 -45.39 28.36 -0.69
N ALA A 8 -44.91 28.15 -1.91
CA ALA A 8 -43.75 27.31 -2.17
C ALA A 8 -42.48 28.05 -1.70
N ALA A 9 -41.81 27.52 -0.68
CA ALA A 9 -40.50 28.01 -0.27
C ALA A 9 -39.46 27.50 -1.27
N VAL A 10 -38.83 28.41 -2.01
CA VAL A 10 -37.67 28.10 -2.85
C VAL A 10 -36.44 28.03 -1.96
N SER A 11 -35.96 26.82 -1.68
CA SER A 11 -34.69 26.60 -0.99
C SER A 11 -33.54 26.93 -1.95
N VAL A 12 -32.87 28.06 -1.70
CA VAL A 12 -31.61 28.38 -2.38
C VAL A 12 -30.54 27.44 -1.84
N VAL A 13 -30.13 26.47 -2.65
CA VAL A 13 -28.98 25.61 -2.35
C VAL A 13 -27.72 26.43 -2.64
N TRP A 14 -27.10 26.96 -1.58
CA TRP A 14 -25.77 27.52 -1.67
C TRP A 14 -24.80 26.36 -1.89
N GLY A 15 -24.36 26.17 -3.14
CA GLY A 15 -23.25 25.29 -3.44
C GLY A 15 -22.01 25.80 -2.72
N SER A 16 -21.48 25.03 -1.77
CA SER A 16 -20.20 25.32 -1.13
C SER A 16 -19.10 25.27 -2.19
N VAL A 17 -18.64 26.45 -2.61
CA VAL A 17 -17.42 26.57 -3.41
C VAL A 17 -16.27 26.05 -2.56
N SER A 18 -15.65 24.95 -3.00
CA SER A 18 -14.42 24.43 -2.41
C SER A 18 -13.37 25.54 -2.46
N GLN A 19 -13.07 26.14 -1.31
CA GLN A 19 -12.02 27.15 -1.21
C GLN A 19 -10.67 26.50 -1.56
N ASN A 20 -9.87 27.17 -2.38
CA ASN A 20 -8.49 26.75 -2.61
C ASN A 20 -7.74 26.80 -1.27
N GLN A 21 -7.16 25.67 -0.85
CA GLN A 21 -6.40 25.58 0.39
C GLN A 21 -4.96 25.19 0.09
N THR A 22 -4.02 26.02 0.54
CA THR A 22 -2.58 25.71 0.50
C THR A 22 -2.24 24.66 1.56
N ARG A 23 -1.41 23.67 1.18
CA ARG A 23 -0.91 22.61 2.05
C ARG A 23 0.61 22.58 2.01
N TYR A 24 1.22 22.05 3.08
CA TYR A 24 2.67 21.96 3.23
C TYR A 24 3.10 20.51 3.36
N ASN A 25 4.22 20.18 2.69
CA ASN A 25 4.93 18.94 2.93
C ASN A 25 5.95 19.11 4.08
N PRO A 26 6.32 18.01 4.76
CA PRO A 26 5.78 16.66 4.61
C PRO A 26 4.40 16.49 5.28
N ALA A 27 3.52 15.68 4.69
CA ALA A 27 2.19 15.42 5.24
C ALA A 27 2.22 14.69 6.60
N ILE A 28 3.22 13.83 6.81
CA ILE A 28 3.55 13.24 8.11
C ILE A 28 5.02 13.55 8.41
N PRO A 29 5.32 14.48 9.33
CA PRO A 29 6.69 14.78 9.73
C PRO A 29 7.23 13.75 10.73
N GLY A 30 8.56 13.62 10.77
CA GLY A 30 9.26 12.69 11.66
C GLY A 30 9.79 11.46 10.95
N TRP A 31 9.94 10.37 11.69
CA TRP A 31 10.44 9.11 11.15
C TRP A 31 9.31 8.25 10.57
N HIS A 32 9.05 8.48 9.28
CA HIS A 32 7.97 7.85 8.51
C HIS A 32 8.48 7.41 7.14
N SER A 33 9.50 6.55 7.15
CA SER A 33 10.13 6.01 5.94
C SER A 33 9.22 5.01 5.21
N ASP A 34 9.49 4.83 3.92
CA ASP A 34 8.87 3.83 3.04
C ASP A 34 7.32 3.84 3.03
N PRO A 35 6.68 5.02 2.80
CA PRO A 35 5.23 5.10 2.83
C PRO A 35 4.59 4.21 1.76
N SER A 36 3.71 3.31 2.19
CA SER A 36 2.83 2.52 1.31
C SER A 36 1.38 2.89 1.59
N CYS A 37 0.62 3.23 0.54
CA CYS A 37 -0.74 3.72 0.68
C CYS A 37 -1.69 3.01 -0.29
N VAL A 38 -2.92 2.77 0.15
CA VAL A 38 -4.01 2.25 -0.68
C VAL A 38 -5.31 3.02 -0.38
N SER A 39 -6.03 3.36 -1.43
CA SER A 39 -7.35 3.98 -1.34
C SER A 39 -8.43 2.92 -1.43
N VAL A 40 -9.33 2.89 -0.45
CA VAL A 40 -10.42 1.92 -0.33
C VAL A 40 -11.74 2.68 -0.41
N SER A 41 -12.35 2.67 -1.59
CA SER A 41 -13.57 3.43 -1.89
C SER A 41 -14.76 2.96 -1.04
N GLU A 42 -14.81 1.65 -0.80
CA GLU A 42 -15.81 0.92 -0.05
C GLU A 42 -15.76 1.26 1.43
N TRP A 43 -14.59 1.67 1.94
CA TRP A 43 -14.39 2.03 3.34
C TRP A 43 -14.55 3.53 3.50
N ASN A 44 -15.71 4.04 3.07
CA ASN A 44 -16.06 5.45 3.12
C ASN A 44 -15.03 6.35 2.37
N ASN A 45 -14.51 5.88 1.24
CA ASN A 45 -13.49 6.59 0.46
C ASN A 45 -12.27 7.02 1.30
N THR A 46 -11.69 6.06 2.03
CA THR A 46 -10.52 6.30 2.89
C THR A 46 -9.24 5.83 2.23
N THR A 47 -8.18 6.63 2.32
CA THR A 47 -6.82 6.17 2.06
C THR A 47 -6.17 5.76 3.37
N TYR A 48 -5.60 4.56 3.38
CA TYR A 48 -4.77 4.06 4.46
C TYR A 48 -3.31 4.06 4.02
N CYS A 49 -2.42 4.51 4.89
CA CYS A 49 -0.97 4.53 4.66
C CYS A 49 -0.24 3.86 5.82
N THR A 50 0.83 3.14 5.55
CA THR A 50 1.75 2.59 6.56
C THR A 50 3.18 3.01 6.27
N THR A 51 4.02 3.03 7.29
CA THR A 51 5.47 3.33 7.18
C THR A 51 6.29 2.27 7.89
N SER A 52 7.57 2.15 7.52
CA SER A 52 8.51 1.24 8.18
C SER A 52 8.86 1.71 9.60
N THR A 53 9.02 0.78 10.53
CA THR A 53 9.40 1.06 11.94
C THR A 53 10.69 0.36 12.38
N PHE A 54 11.31 -0.42 11.48
CA PHE A 54 12.52 -1.18 11.74
C PHE A 54 12.38 -2.08 12.98
N LEU A 55 13.09 -1.76 14.06
CA LEU A 55 13.12 -2.55 15.30
C LEU A 55 12.13 -2.07 16.36
N LEU A 56 11.35 -1.03 16.08
CA LEU A 56 10.41 -0.48 17.05
C LEU A 56 9.11 -1.28 17.13
N THR A 57 8.60 -1.38 18.36
CA THR A 57 7.27 -1.90 18.70
C THR A 57 6.53 -0.90 19.61
N PRO A 58 5.21 -0.65 19.44
CA PRO A 58 4.33 -1.22 18.41
C PRO A 58 4.77 -0.80 17.00
N GLY A 59 4.73 -1.73 16.05
CA GLY A 59 5.29 -1.56 14.71
C GLY A 59 4.22 -1.34 13.64
N LEU A 60 4.62 -0.82 12.48
CA LEU A 60 3.75 -0.65 11.31
C LEU A 60 2.50 0.22 11.60
N PRO A 61 2.67 1.51 11.91
CA PRO A 61 1.56 2.41 12.15
C PRO A 61 0.72 2.56 10.88
N VAL A 62 -0.59 2.45 11.01
CA VAL A 62 -1.56 2.66 9.93
C VAL A 62 -2.23 4.01 10.15
N TYR A 63 -2.08 4.89 9.17
CA TYR A 63 -2.71 6.20 9.12
C TYR A 63 -3.92 6.16 8.19
N ALA A 64 -5.02 6.80 8.59
CA ALA A 64 -6.20 6.98 7.76
C ALA A 64 -6.35 8.45 7.33
N SER A 65 -6.78 8.65 6.09
CA SER A 65 -7.03 9.98 5.52
C SER A 65 -8.21 9.98 4.56
N LYS A 66 -8.93 11.11 4.50
CA LYS A 66 -10.01 11.37 3.53
C LYS A 66 -9.58 12.32 2.42
N ASP A 67 -8.47 13.02 2.61
CA ASP A 67 -8.05 14.15 1.78
C ASP A 67 -6.58 14.07 1.36
N LEU A 68 -5.84 13.03 1.79
CA LEU A 68 -4.39 12.87 1.62
C LEU A 68 -3.55 13.99 2.21
N VAL A 69 -4.15 14.85 3.03
CA VAL A 69 -3.49 15.96 3.71
C VAL A 69 -3.43 15.67 5.20
N THR A 70 -4.57 15.34 5.80
CA THR A 70 -4.67 15.05 7.21
C THR A 70 -4.63 13.54 7.37
N LEU A 71 -3.50 13.03 7.81
CA LEU A 71 -3.30 11.61 8.11
C LEU A 71 -3.36 11.43 9.62
N LYS A 72 -4.35 10.67 10.10
CA LYS A 72 -4.52 10.37 11.53
C LYS A 72 -4.10 8.94 11.79
N LEU A 73 -3.29 8.73 12.81
CA LEU A 73 -2.94 7.38 13.28
C LEU A 73 -4.23 6.66 13.68
N ALA A 74 -4.48 5.53 13.03
CA ALA A 74 -5.63 4.66 13.26
C ALA A 74 -5.25 3.53 14.21
N CYS A 75 -4.19 2.79 13.89
CA CYS A 75 -3.76 1.61 14.64
C CYS A 75 -2.27 1.31 14.36
N HIS A 76 -1.73 0.26 14.97
CA HIS A 76 -0.47 -0.40 14.60
C HIS A 76 -0.77 -1.83 14.18
N ALA A 77 -0.27 -2.25 13.02
CA ALA A 77 -0.55 -3.58 12.50
C ALA A 77 0.24 -4.69 13.21
N LEU A 78 1.42 -4.35 13.73
CA LEU A 78 2.21 -5.26 14.57
C LEU A 78 1.92 -4.97 16.05
N SER A 79 0.79 -5.51 16.54
CA SER A 79 0.28 -5.21 17.88
C SER A 79 -0.43 -6.36 18.63
N GLN A 80 -0.61 -7.55 18.00
CA GLN A 80 -1.15 -8.86 18.49
C GLN A 80 -2.45 -9.35 17.79
N GLU A 81 -2.76 -10.66 17.90
CA GLU A 81 -3.58 -11.50 16.98
C GLU A 81 -5.13 -11.40 17.10
N THR A 82 -5.88 -11.51 15.98
CA THR A 82 -7.06 -12.42 15.71
C THR A 82 -7.79 -12.16 14.35
N GLN A 83 -8.68 -13.07 13.87
CA GLN A 83 -9.20 -13.21 12.47
C GLN A 83 -10.71 -12.93 12.24
N TYR A 84 -11.11 -12.33 11.08
CA TYR A 84 -12.49 -12.32 10.46
C TYR A 84 -12.49 -11.95 8.94
N PRO A 85 -13.40 -12.44 8.07
CA PRO A 85 -13.35 -12.21 6.61
C PRO A 85 -13.61 -10.77 6.13
N GLY A 86 -12.90 -10.33 5.06
CA GLY A 86 -13.08 -9.02 4.40
C GLY A 86 -11.85 -8.09 4.48
N PHE A 87 -10.65 -8.59 4.18
CA PHE A 87 -9.42 -8.05 4.76
C PHE A 87 -8.66 -6.97 3.95
N PHE A 88 -8.05 -6.03 4.67
CA PHE A 88 -6.90 -5.19 4.30
C PHE A 88 -5.59 -5.93 4.56
N TYR A 89 -4.56 -5.76 3.74
CA TYR A 89 -3.28 -6.48 3.84
C TYR A 89 -2.09 -5.54 4.08
N ILE A 90 -1.15 -5.95 4.94
CA ILE A 90 0.18 -5.34 5.07
C ILE A 90 1.23 -6.41 4.82
N ASN A 91 2.10 -6.16 3.85
CA ASN A 91 3.21 -7.04 3.51
C ASN A 91 4.54 -6.42 3.95
N VAL A 92 5.32 -7.15 4.74
CA VAL A 92 6.55 -6.66 5.37
C VAL A 92 7.62 -7.73 5.33
N ILE A 93 8.88 -7.29 5.28
CA ILE A 93 10.05 -8.17 5.40
C ILE A 93 10.63 -8.03 6.79
N TYR A 94 10.77 -9.17 7.45
CA TYR A 94 11.67 -9.31 8.57
C TYR A 94 13.03 -9.82 8.06
N LYS A 95 14.08 -8.99 8.20
CA LYS A 95 15.45 -9.36 7.85
C LYS A 95 16.26 -9.62 9.11
N ASN A 96 16.73 -10.85 9.28
CA ASN A 96 17.67 -11.19 10.35
C ASN A 96 19.10 -11.10 9.81
N ASN A 97 19.82 -10.06 10.22
CA ASN A 97 21.20 -9.84 9.77
C ASN A 97 22.21 -10.83 10.38
N ILE A 98 21.88 -11.49 11.49
CA ILE A 98 22.75 -12.49 12.13
C ILE A 98 22.67 -13.82 11.38
N LEU A 99 21.46 -14.26 11.05
CA LEU A 99 21.22 -15.50 10.31
C LEU A 99 21.29 -15.31 8.79
N ASN A 100 21.45 -14.06 8.34
CA ASN A 100 21.45 -13.64 6.94
C ASN A 100 20.25 -14.21 6.16
N ASN A 101 19.06 -14.16 6.76
CA ASN A 101 17.82 -14.60 6.12
C ASN A 101 16.76 -13.49 6.12
N VAL A 102 15.81 -13.63 5.20
CA VAL A 102 14.64 -12.76 5.08
C VAL A 102 13.39 -13.61 5.22
N THR A 103 12.36 -13.06 5.84
CA THR A 103 11.04 -13.69 5.96
C THR A 103 10.00 -12.66 5.59
N GLY A 104 9.17 -12.98 4.60
CA GLY A 104 8.01 -12.17 4.26
C GLY A 104 6.86 -12.47 5.21
N LEU A 105 6.18 -11.43 5.68
CA LEU A 105 5.08 -11.47 6.62
C LEU A 105 3.90 -10.71 6.02
N ILE A 106 2.79 -11.40 5.78
CA ILE A 106 1.56 -10.80 5.29
C ILE A 106 0.53 -10.83 6.42
N PHE A 107 0.26 -9.66 6.98
CA PHE A 107 -0.81 -9.45 7.95
C PHE A 107 -2.09 -9.06 7.24
N LYS A 108 -3.24 -9.41 7.83
CA LYS A 108 -4.54 -9.01 7.29
C LYS A 108 -5.54 -8.63 8.39
N THR A 109 -6.40 -7.64 8.15
CA THR A 109 -7.44 -7.18 9.11
C THR A 109 -8.74 -6.80 8.41
N ALA A 110 -9.90 -7.03 9.03
CA ALA A 110 -11.18 -6.46 8.57
C ALA A 110 -11.48 -5.08 9.18
N ASP A 111 -10.70 -4.66 10.19
CA ASP A 111 -10.82 -3.37 10.87
C ASP A 111 -9.44 -2.71 11.03
N PRO A 112 -9.07 -1.77 10.14
CA PRO A 112 -7.78 -1.09 10.19
C PRO A 112 -7.70 -0.01 11.29
N TYR A 113 -8.72 0.12 12.14
CA TYR A 113 -8.73 1.02 13.30
C TYR A 113 -8.48 0.29 14.62
N SER A 114 -8.34 -1.03 14.60
CA SER A 114 -8.12 -1.84 15.79
C SER A 114 -6.84 -2.65 15.69
N ASP A 115 -5.90 -2.34 16.58
CA ASP A 115 -4.66 -3.12 16.80
C ASP A 115 -4.94 -4.63 16.98
N ARG A 116 -6.08 -4.98 17.59
CA ARG A 116 -6.43 -6.39 17.91
C ARG A 116 -7.07 -7.14 16.74
N ALA A 117 -7.36 -6.47 15.64
CA ALA A 117 -8.06 -7.06 14.50
C ALA A 117 -7.11 -7.64 13.44
N TRP A 118 -5.81 -7.52 13.64
CA TRP A 118 -4.79 -8.05 12.74
C TRP A 118 -4.57 -9.54 12.98
N SER A 119 -4.49 -10.29 11.89
CA SER A 119 -4.20 -11.72 11.94
C SER A 119 -2.75 -12.01 12.33
N ASP A 120 -2.50 -13.27 12.69
CA ASP A 120 -1.17 -13.85 12.49
C ASP A 120 -0.66 -13.66 11.06
N PRO A 121 0.65 -13.45 10.88
CA PRO A 121 1.20 -13.28 9.55
C PRO A 121 1.25 -14.60 8.80
N VAL A 122 0.81 -14.56 7.54
CA VAL A 122 1.17 -15.59 6.57
C VAL A 122 2.63 -15.39 6.20
N ARG A 123 3.45 -16.41 6.45
CA ARG A 123 4.90 -16.36 6.21
C ARG A 123 5.24 -16.89 4.82
N TYR A 124 6.17 -16.25 4.14
CA TYR A 124 6.70 -16.73 2.86
C TYR A 124 8.19 -16.44 2.72
N ASP A 125 8.83 -17.05 1.71
CA ASP A 125 10.25 -16.84 1.36
C ASP A 125 10.36 -15.87 0.16
N PRO A 126 10.55 -14.58 0.42
CA PRO A 126 10.59 -13.53 -0.60
C PRO A 126 11.90 -13.50 -1.38
N LYS A 127 12.95 -14.25 -1.00
CA LYS A 127 14.32 -14.13 -1.55
C LYS A 127 15.03 -12.77 -1.42
N SER A 128 14.32 -11.65 -1.23
CA SER A 128 14.84 -10.29 -1.09
C SER A 128 13.95 -9.41 -0.19
N ILE A 129 14.18 -8.09 -0.19
CA ILE A 129 13.43 -7.07 0.58
C ILE A 129 12.32 -6.40 -0.26
N ASP A 130 11.66 -5.40 0.32
CA ASP A 130 10.67 -4.49 -0.29
C ASP A 130 9.56 -5.16 -1.09
N PRO A 131 8.68 -5.92 -0.42
CA PRO A 131 7.68 -6.67 -1.10
C PRO A 131 6.42 -5.81 -1.29
N ASP A 132 5.78 -5.98 -2.45
CA ASP A 132 4.50 -5.35 -2.76
C ASP A 132 3.55 -6.40 -3.30
N LEU A 133 2.30 -6.37 -2.85
CA LEU A 133 1.27 -7.28 -3.35
C LEU A 133 0.50 -6.59 -4.47
N PHE A 134 0.35 -7.28 -5.59
CA PHE A 134 -0.45 -6.80 -6.70
C PHE A 134 -1.51 -7.85 -7.08
N TRP A 135 -2.75 -7.38 -7.19
CA TRP A 135 -3.89 -8.18 -7.63
C TRP A 135 -4.15 -7.88 -9.11
N ASP A 136 -3.95 -8.89 -9.96
CA ASP A 136 -4.33 -8.78 -11.36
C ASP A 136 -5.79 -9.20 -11.57
N ASP A 137 -6.42 -8.66 -12.63
CA ASP A 137 -7.85 -8.86 -12.95
C ASP A 137 -8.22 -10.34 -13.16
N GLY A 138 -7.22 -11.20 -13.40
CA GLY A 138 -7.35 -12.66 -13.47
C GLY A 138 -7.42 -13.38 -12.11
N ARG A 139 -7.47 -12.65 -10.98
CA ARG A 139 -7.44 -13.16 -9.59
C ARG A 139 -6.12 -13.77 -9.13
N THR A 140 -5.07 -13.58 -9.90
CA THR A 140 -3.72 -13.97 -9.48
C THR A 140 -3.15 -12.86 -8.61
N VAL A 141 -2.66 -13.24 -7.43
CA VAL A 141 -1.88 -12.35 -6.57
C VAL A 141 -0.42 -12.62 -6.82
N CYS A 142 0.33 -11.57 -7.14
CA CYS A 142 1.76 -11.63 -7.21
C CYS A 142 2.40 -10.78 -6.12
N VAL A 143 3.64 -11.15 -5.79
CA VAL A 143 4.53 -10.35 -4.96
C VAL A 143 5.66 -9.84 -5.84
N ALA A 144 5.77 -8.52 -5.94
CA ALA A 144 6.95 -7.84 -6.47
C ALA A 144 7.94 -7.64 -5.32
N ILE A 145 9.23 -7.82 -5.55
CA ILE A 145 10.28 -7.64 -4.53
C ILE A 145 11.44 -6.81 -5.10
N ALA A 146 12.32 -6.31 -4.23
CA ALA A 146 13.54 -5.61 -4.63
C ALA A 146 14.34 -6.38 -5.69
N GLY A 147 14.97 -5.64 -6.61
CA GLY A 147 15.53 -6.17 -7.85
C GLY A 147 14.48 -6.47 -8.94
N THR A 148 13.20 -6.14 -8.70
CA THR A 148 12.05 -6.31 -9.60
C THR A 148 11.78 -7.76 -10.00
N ASN A 149 12.00 -8.66 -9.05
CA ASN A 149 11.54 -10.03 -9.20
C ASN A 149 10.03 -10.09 -8.92
N LEU A 150 9.34 -10.94 -9.66
CA LEU A 150 7.91 -11.19 -9.55
C LEU A 150 7.65 -12.68 -9.33
N GLN A 151 6.79 -13.00 -8.37
CA GLN A 151 6.33 -14.37 -8.07
C GLN A 151 4.84 -14.38 -7.84
N MET A 152 4.16 -15.45 -8.25
CA MET A 152 2.78 -15.70 -7.80
C MET A 152 2.79 -16.22 -6.37
N ILE A 153 1.84 -15.79 -5.55
CA ILE A 153 1.75 -16.19 -4.13
C ILE A 153 0.34 -16.67 -3.77
N ASP A 154 0.27 -17.77 -3.03
CA ASP A 154 -0.96 -18.17 -2.34
C ASP A 154 -1.01 -17.48 -0.96
N LEU A 155 -1.93 -16.53 -0.80
CA LEU A 155 -2.10 -15.77 0.45
C LEU A 155 -2.63 -16.58 1.64
N LYS A 156 -3.03 -17.85 1.45
CA LYS A 156 -3.43 -18.74 2.55
C LYS A 156 -2.24 -19.50 3.10
N THR A 157 -1.35 -19.97 2.23
CA THR A 157 -0.24 -20.85 2.60
C THR A 157 1.10 -20.14 2.63
N GLY A 158 1.23 -18.99 1.99
CA GLY A 158 2.51 -18.31 1.75
C GLY A 158 3.38 -19.01 0.70
N THR A 159 2.84 -19.98 -0.04
CA THR A 159 3.58 -20.65 -1.11
C THR A 159 3.82 -19.69 -2.27
N VAL A 160 5.08 -19.53 -2.67
CA VAL A 160 5.48 -18.72 -3.82
C VAL A 160 5.89 -19.59 -4.99
N GLY A 161 5.56 -19.13 -6.20
CA GLY A 161 5.98 -19.74 -7.46
C GLY A 161 7.41 -19.38 -7.88
N ILE A 162 7.72 -19.66 -9.13
CA ILE A 162 9.02 -19.35 -9.74
C ILE A 162 9.23 -17.83 -9.77
N SER A 163 10.42 -17.39 -9.32
CA SER A 163 10.85 -16.00 -9.42
C SER A 163 11.24 -15.65 -10.85
N LYS A 164 10.70 -14.55 -11.37
CA LYS A 164 11.13 -13.97 -12.64
C LYS A 164 11.47 -12.50 -12.44
N GLN A 165 12.70 -12.12 -12.77
CA GLN A 165 13.05 -10.70 -12.91
C GLN A 165 12.38 -10.14 -14.15
N ILE A 166 11.58 -9.08 -13.99
CA ILE A 166 10.79 -8.49 -15.08
C ILE A 166 11.38 -7.19 -15.62
N TRP A 167 12.36 -6.60 -14.91
CA TRP A 167 13.10 -5.42 -15.34
C TRP A 167 14.48 -5.37 -14.66
N ASN A 168 15.40 -4.53 -15.15
CA ASN A 168 16.74 -4.38 -14.56
C ASN A 168 16.97 -2.98 -13.96
N GLY A 169 15.91 -2.17 -13.90
CA GLY A 169 16.02 -0.73 -13.60
C GLY A 169 16.57 0.07 -14.78
N THR A 170 16.68 1.38 -14.59
CA THR A 170 17.32 2.30 -15.53
C THR A 170 18.84 2.29 -15.33
N THR A 171 19.27 2.33 -14.07
CA THR A 171 20.67 2.26 -13.62
C THR A 171 20.96 0.95 -12.88
N GLY A 172 19.94 0.37 -12.24
CA GLY A 172 20.03 -0.85 -11.43
C GLY A 172 20.71 -0.67 -10.08
N THR A 173 21.17 0.54 -9.74
CA THR A 173 21.86 0.81 -8.48
C THR A 173 20.86 0.87 -7.33
N PHE A 174 20.98 -0.03 -6.35
CA PHE A 174 20.03 -0.17 -5.23
C PHE A 174 18.57 -0.22 -5.71
N LEU A 175 18.30 -1.02 -6.75
CA LEU A 175 16.97 -1.16 -7.33
C LEU A 175 15.99 -1.82 -6.32
N GLU A 176 15.09 -1.02 -5.76
CA GLU A 176 14.27 -1.39 -4.62
C GLU A 176 12.86 -0.79 -4.71
N GLY A 177 12.03 -1.00 -3.67
CA GLY A 177 10.69 -0.39 -3.59
C GLY A 177 9.76 -0.69 -4.77
N ALA A 178 9.85 -1.91 -5.34
CA ALA A 178 9.08 -2.27 -6.53
C ALA A 178 7.58 -2.29 -6.26
N ARG A 179 6.81 -1.49 -7.02
CA ARG A 179 5.34 -1.42 -6.94
C ARG A 179 4.71 -1.55 -8.30
N LEU A 180 3.66 -2.38 -8.37
CA LEU A 180 2.92 -2.62 -9.60
C LEU A 180 1.59 -1.88 -9.61
N TYR A 181 1.27 -1.29 -10.75
CA TYR A 181 -0.02 -0.65 -11.02
C TYR A 181 -0.55 -1.14 -12.37
N LYS A 182 -1.87 -1.18 -12.51
CA LYS A 182 -2.53 -1.40 -13.80
C LYS A 182 -3.41 -0.21 -14.13
N LYS A 183 -3.20 0.38 -15.29
CA LYS A 183 -3.94 1.54 -15.76
C LYS A 183 -3.98 1.55 -17.29
N ASP A 184 -5.15 1.85 -17.86
CA ASP A 184 -5.34 2.01 -19.32
C ASP A 184 -4.77 0.83 -20.14
N GLY A 185 -5.02 -0.41 -19.69
CA GLY A 185 -4.56 -1.63 -20.35
C GLY A 185 -3.05 -1.91 -20.27
N HIS A 186 -2.32 -1.17 -19.45
CA HIS A 186 -0.88 -1.37 -19.24
C HIS A 186 -0.56 -1.65 -17.78
N TYR A 187 0.53 -2.40 -17.56
CA TYR A 187 1.16 -2.52 -16.25
C TYR A 187 2.26 -1.48 -16.13
N TYR A 188 2.36 -0.86 -14.96
CA TYR A 188 3.40 0.09 -14.62
C TYR A 188 4.16 -0.47 -13.42
N LEU A 189 5.47 -0.59 -13.57
CA LEU A 189 6.38 -1.00 -12.50
C LEU A 189 7.16 0.23 -12.06
N MET A 190 6.83 0.76 -10.89
CA MET A 190 7.53 1.88 -10.28
C MET A 190 8.54 1.35 -9.27
N THR A 191 9.74 1.92 -9.23
CA THR A 191 10.83 1.51 -8.34
C THR A 191 11.61 2.72 -7.84
N ALA A 192 12.41 2.51 -6.81
CA ALA A 192 13.46 3.43 -6.39
C ALA A 192 14.84 2.93 -6.87
N GLU A 193 15.73 3.87 -7.21
CA GLU A 193 17.11 3.63 -7.59
C GLU A 193 18.03 4.73 -7.05
N GLY A 194 19.34 4.45 -7.00
CA GLY A 194 20.37 5.39 -6.56
C GLY A 194 20.64 5.40 -5.05
N GLY A 195 19.90 4.58 -4.30
CA GLY A 195 20.01 4.42 -2.84
C GLY A 195 19.35 5.58 -2.08
N SER A 196 19.34 5.51 -0.74
CA SER A 196 18.58 6.47 0.10
C SER A 196 19.24 7.84 0.31
N GLY A 197 20.29 8.16 -0.46
CA GLY A 197 21.07 9.40 -0.34
C GLY A 197 20.71 10.44 -1.40
N MET A 198 21.66 11.30 -1.76
CA MET A 198 21.44 12.39 -2.73
C MET A 198 21.08 11.91 -4.15
N ASN A 199 21.37 10.66 -4.47
CA ASN A 199 21.07 10.07 -5.79
C ASN A 199 19.71 9.34 -5.81
N HIS A 200 18.93 9.37 -4.73
CA HIS A 200 17.63 8.71 -4.66
C HIS A 200 16.72 9.23 -5.78
N SER A 201 16.23 8.33 -6.61
CA SER A 201 15.31 8.64 -7.70
C SER A 201 14.20 7.61 -7.81
N VAL A 202 13.05 8.03 -8.34
CA VAL A 202 11.95 7.13 -8.71
C VAL A 202 12.01 6.92 -10.22
N THR A 203 11.98 5.66 -10.63
CA THR A 203 11.93 5.25 -12.03
C THR A 203 10.68 4.42 -12.27
N ILE A 204 10.13 4.49 -13.49
CA ILE A 204 8.91 3.75 -13.84
C ILE A 204 9.02 3.16 -15.23
N ALA A 205 8.77 1.86 -15.33
CA ALA A 205 8.67 1.13 -16.59
C ALA A 205 7.20 0.83 -16.92
N ARG A 206 6.89 0.72 -18.21
CA ARG A 206 5.57 0.32 -18.69
C ARG A 206 5.66 -1.00 -19.45
N LEU A 207 4.78 -1.93 -19.13
CA LEU A 207 4.72 -3.28 -19.67
C LEU A 207 3.34 -3.55 -20.28
N ARG A 208 3.30 -4.33 -21.36
CA ARG A 208 2.03 -4.87 -21.90
C ARG A 208 1.64 -6.21 -21.26
N ASN A 209 2.62 -6.94 -20.76
CA ASN A 209 2.44 -8.20 -20.05
C ASN A 209 3.14 -8.09 -18.69
N ILE A 210 2.44 -8.46 -17.61
CA ILE A 210 2.95 -8.40 -16.24
C ILE A 210 4.23 -9.22 -16.05
N MET A 211 4.42 -10.27 -16.85
CA MET A 211 5.61 -11.12 -16.81
C MET A 211 6.81 -10.53 -17.55
N GLY A 212 6.78 -9.25 -17.92
CA GLY A 212 7.84 -8.56 -18.66
C GLY A 212 7.68 -8.63 -20.18
N PRO A 213 8.56 -7.96 -20.95
CA PRO A 213 8.59 -8.09 -22.40
C PRO A 213 8.87 -9.55 -22.79
N THR A 214 8.20 -10.01 -23.86
CA THR A 214 8.50 -11.26 -24.57
C THR A 214 9.66 -11.05 -25.52
#